data_AF-A0A379VK01-F1
#
_entry.id   AF-A0A379VK01-F1
#
_cell.length_a   1.000
_cell.length_b   1.000
_cell.length_c   1.000
_cell.angle_alpha   90.00
_cell.angle_beta   90.00
_cell.angle_gamma   90.00
#
_symmetry.space_group_name_H-M   'P 1'
#
loop_
_entity.id
_entity.type
_entity.pdbx_description
1 polymer ?
#
loop_
_entity_poly.entity_id
_entity_poly.type
_entity_poly.pdbx_seq_one_letter_code
_entity_poly.pdbx_strand_id
1 'polypeptide(L)'
;MLVAAMKEDGVNIWGDGSTYKGNDIERFYRYGLLTNAELQIYKPWLDTDFIDELGGRHEMSEFMIACGFDYKMSVEKAYSTDSNMLGATHGSERSGVS
;
A
#
# COMPACT_ATOMS: atom_id res chain seq x y z
N MET A 1 9.64 -14.71 -3.08
CA MET A 1 9.15 -13.37 -3.47
C MET A 1 7.63 -13.40 -3.43
N LEU A 2 6.94 -12.34 -2.97
CA LEU A 2 5.49 -12.39 -2.67
C LEU A 2 4.62 -12.89 -3.84
N VAL A 3 4.83 -12.36 -5.06
CA VAL A 3 4.06 -12.79 -6.25
C VAL A 3 4.28 -14.27 -6.61
N ALA A 4 5.43 -14.86 -6.27
CA ALA A 4 5.64 -16.30 -6.49
C ALA A 4 4.75 -17.13 -5.56
N ALA A 5 4.64 -16.75 -4.29
CA ALA A 5 3.75 -17.41 -3.33
C ALA A 5 2.27 -17.24 -3.73
N MET A 6 1.88 -16.03 -4.15
CA MET A 6 0.52 -15.80 -4.68
C MET A 6 0.20 -16.74 -5.86
N LYS A 7 1.15 -16.93 -6.77
CA LYS A 7 0.99 -17.83 -7.92
C LYS A 7 0.86 -19.30 -7.49
N GLU A 8 1.63 -19.74 -6.50
CA GLU A 8 1.52 -21.10 -5.93
C GLU A 8 0.13 -21.37 -5.35
N ASP A 9 -0.52 -20.34 -4.80
CA ASP A 9 -1.89 -20.38 -4.30
C ASP A 9 -2.96 -20.12 -5.38
N GLY A 10 -2.57 -19.99 -6.66
CA GLY A 10 -3.47 -19.72 -7.77
C GLY A 10 -4.03 -18.28 -7.82
N VAL A 11 -3.41 -17.35 -7.09
CA VAL A 11 -3.79 -15.94 -7.04
C VAL A 11 -3.03 -15.13 -8.10
N ASN A 12 -3.75 -14.68 -9.12
CA ASN A 12 -3.20 -13.90 -10.23
C ASN A 12 -3.52 -12.40 -10.18
N ILE A 13 -4.18 -11.91 -9.11
CA ILE A 13 -4.51 -10.49 -8.94
C ILE A 13 -3.83 -9.98 -7.67
N TRP A 14 -3.04 -8.91 -7.80
CA TRP A 14 -2.41 -8.24 -6.67
C TRP A 14 -2.97 -6.83 -6.47
N GLY A 15 -3.62 -6.61 -5.32
CA GLY A 15 -3.97 -5.26 -4.84
C GLY A 15 -2.74 -4.56 -4.31
N ASP A 16 -2.09 -3.74 -5.13
CA ASP A 16 -0.84 -3.05 -4.80
C ASP A 16 -1.07 -1.56 -4.52
N GLY A 17 -0.89 -1.17 -3.25
CA GLY A 17 -1.08 0.20 -2.75
C GLY A 17 0.06 1.18 -3.01
N SER A 18 1.14 0.78 -3.72
CA SER A 18 2.23 1.71 -4.07
C SER A 18 1.69 2.97 -4.75
N THR A 19 2.12 4.16 -4.31
CA THR A 19 1.58 5.44 -4.81
C THR A 19 2.07 5.77 -6.21
N TYR A 20 1.28 6.54 -6.98
CA TYR A 20 1.61 6.92 -8.36
C TYR A 20 2.85 7.81 -8.52
N LYS A 21 3.34 8.43 -7.43
CA LYS A 21 4.54 9.29 -7.42
C LYS A 21 5.78 8.58 -6.87
N GLY A 22 5.63 7.38 -6.30
CA GLY A 22 6.72 6.65 -5.67
C GLY A 22 7.47 5.76 -6.66
N ASN A 23 8.72 5.40 -6.34
CA ASN A 23 9.50 4.49 -7.17
C ASN A 23 8.98 3.03 -7.12
N ASP A 24 8.29 2.67 -6.04
CA ASP A 24 7.93 1.28 -5.81
C ASP A 24 6.84 0.77 -6.76
N ILE A 25 6.03 1.66 -7.35
CA ILE A 25 5.04 1.29 -8.36
C ILE A 25 5.68 0.62 -9.57
N GLU A 26 6.79 1.16 -10.07
CA GLU A 26 7.51 0.59 -11.22
C GLU A 26 8.29 -0.66 -10.83
N ARG A 27 8.90 -0.67 -9.63
CA ARG A 27 9.65 -1.83 -9.12
C ARG A 27 8.75 -3.05 -8.99
N PHE A 28 7.63 -2.89 -8.30
CA PHE A 28 6.68 -3.97 -8.05
C PHE A 28 5.98 -4.43 -9.32
N TYR A 29 5.60 -3.51 -10.22
CA TYR A 29 5.08 -3.85 -11.53
C TYR A 29 6.04 -4.75 -12.31
N ARG A 30 7.32 -4.36 -12.41
CA ARG A 30 8.33 -5.11 -13.18
C ARG A 30 8.64 -6.47 -12.57
N TYR A 31 8.92 -6.53 -11.26
CA TYR A 31 9.26 -7.79 -10.60
C TYR A 31 8.07 -8.75 -10.52
N GLY A 32 6.85 -8.22 -10.37
CA GLY A 32 5.61 -8.98 -10.39
C GLY A 32 5.42 -9.69 -11.73
N LEU A 33 5.41 -8.94 -12.84
CA LEU A 33 5.20 -9.50 -14.18
C LEU A 33 6.32 -10.46 -14.62
N LEU A 34 7.57 -10.21 -14.22
CA LEU A 34 8.67 -11.15 -14.48
C LEU A 34 8.48 -12.49 -13.78
N THR A 35 7.78 -12.51 -12.66
CA THR A 35 7.55 -13.74 -11.87
C THR A 35 6.26 -14.43 -12.28
N ASN A 36 5.22 -13.66 -12.55
CA ASN A 36 3.95 -14.16 -13.01
C ASN A 36 3.47 -13.33 -14.21
N ALA A 37 3.63 -13.88 -15.41
CA ALA A 37 3.23 -13.22 -16.65
C ALA A 37 1.71 -13.00 -16.76
N GLU A 38 0.90 -13.73 -15.99
CA GLU A 38 -0.55 -13.59 -15.92
C GLU A 38 -1.01 -12.61 -14.82
N LEU A 39 -0.06 -11.99 -14.09
CA LEU A 39 -0.38 -11.10 -12.99
C LEU A 39 -1.16 -9.87 -13.48
N GLN A 40 -2.32 -9.66 -12.90
CA GLN A 40 -3.05 -8.39 -12.97
C GLN A 40 -2.82 -7.62 -11.68
N ILE A 41 -2.73 -6.29 -11.78
CA ILE A 41 -2.46 -5.43 -10.63
C ILE A 41 -3.64 -4.49 -10.45
N TYR A 42 -4.33 -4.64 -9.32
CA TYR A 42 -5.38 -3.73 -8.87
C TYR A 42 -4.74 -2.58 -8.10
N LYS A 43 -5.08 -1.34 -8.46
CA LYS A 43 -4.61 -0.11 -7.79
C LYS A 43 -5.80 0.54 -7.09
N PRO A 44 -5.92 0.43 -5.75
CA PRO A 44 -7.10 0.92 -5.03
C PRO A 44 -7.35 2.42 -5.24
N TRP A 45 -6.31 3.22 -5.41
CA TRP A 45 -6.41 4.65 -5.68
C TRP A 45 -6.86 5.00 -7.12
N LEU A 46 -7.17 4.01 -7.96
CA LEU A 46 -7.89 4.20 -9.23
C LEU A 46 -9.39 3.88 -9.11
N ASP A 47 -9.83 3.31 -7.99
CA ASP A 47 -11.21 2.97 -7.73
C ASP A 47 -11.87 4.09 -6.92
N THR A 48 -12.90 4.73 -7.49
CA THR A 48 -13.61 5.85 -6.86
C THR A 48 -14.27 5.43 -5.56
N ASP A 49 -14.85 4.22 -5.50
CA ASP A 49 -15.54 3.75 -4.30
C ASP A 49 -14.54 3.58 -3.14
N PHE A 50 -13.33 3.08 -3.45
CA PHE A 50 -12.24 2.98 -2.47
C PHE A 50 -11.77 4.36 -2.00
N ILE A 51 -11.66 5.34 -2.89
CA ILE A 51 -11.23 6.69 -2.53
C ILE A 51 -12.26 7.35 -1.61
N ASP A 52 -13.54 7.21 -1.93
CA ASP A 52 -14.63 7.85 -1.21
C ASP A 52 -14.79 7.25 0.20
N GLU A 53 -14.54 5.95 0.37
CA GLU A 53 -14.65 5.28 1.68
C GLU A 53 -13.34 5.30 2.48
N LEU A 54 -12.17 5.20 1.84
CA LEU A 54 -10.88 4.85 2.47
C LEU A 54 -9.71 5.74 2.03
N GLY A 55 -9.98 6.92 1.45
CA GLY A 55 -8.97 7.80 0.85
C GLY A 55 -7.91 8.36 1.82
N GLY A 56 -8.19 8.41 3.11
CA GLY A 56 -7.29 8.92 4.15
C GLY A 56 -7.12 7.97 5.34
N ARG A 57 -6.12 8.27 6.18
CA ARG A 57 -5.81 7.45 7.37
C ARG A 57 -6.89 7.51 8.44
N HIS A 58 -7.60 8.64 8.52
CA HIS A 58 -8.67 8.81 9.48
C HIS A 58 -9.85 7.92 9.11
N GLU A 59 -10.29 8.00 7.86
CA GLU A 59 -11.39 7.22 7.28
C GLU A 59 -11.09 5.73 7.36
N MET A 60 -9.86 5.30 7.01
CA MET A 60 -9.41 3.92 7.20
C MET A 60 -9.47 3.47 8.67
N SER A 61 -9.13 4.33 9.63
CA SER A 61 -9.21 4.00 11.05
C SER A 61 -10.65 3.87 11.53
N GLU A 62 -11.55 4.76 11.08
CA GLU A 62 -12.98 4.69 11.40
C GLU A 62 -13.62 3.43 10.83
N PHE A 63 -13.27 3.05 9.59
CA PHE A 63 -13.72 1.81 8.97
C PHE A 63 -13.35 0.57 9.81
N MET A 64 -12.11 0.48 10.28
CA MET A 64 -11.67 -0.63 11.13
C MET A 64 -12.43 -0.70 12.45
N ILE A 65 -12.68 0.45 13.09
CA ILE A 65 -13.48 0.54 14.32
C ILE A 65 -14.92 0.11 14.06
N ALA A 66 -15.53 0.55 12.96
CA ALA A 66 -16.89 0.17 12.55
C ALA A 66 -17.02 -1.33 12.28
N CYS A 67 -15.97 -1.98 11.78
CA CYS A 67 -15.90 -3.44 11.61
C CYS A 67 -15.62 -4.21 12.92
N GLY A 68 -15.50 -3.54 14.06
CA GLY A 68 -15.27 -4.16 15.37
C GLY A 68 -13.80 -4.47 15.69
N PHE A 69 -12.85 -3.86 14.97
CA PHE A 69 -11.43 -3.98 15.24
C PHE A 69 -10.91 -2.72 15.97
N ASP A 70 -10.31 -2.90 17.15
CA ASP A 70 -9.65 -1.81 17.89
C ASP A 70 -8.29 -1.48 17.24
N TYR A 71 -8.34 -0.75 16.12
CA TYR A 71 -7.15 -0.30 15.40
C TYR A 71 -6.53 0.90 16.10
N LYS A 72 -5.39 0.69 16.77
CA LYS A 72 -4.64 1.76 17.43
C LYS A 72 -3.78 2.50 16.42
N MET A 73 -4.23 3.69 16.03
CA MET A 73 -3.37 4.61 15.29
C MET A 73 -2.15 4.99 16.13
N SER A 74 -0.95 4.74 15.60
CA SER A 74 0.30 5.23 16.18
C SER A 74 0.33 6.76 16.18
N VAL A 75 1.00 7.36 17.17
CA VAL A 75 1.28 8.81 17.20
C VAL A 75 1.86 9.24 15.85
N GLU A 76 1.28 10.28 15.27
CA GLU A 76 1.68 10.79 13.97
C GLU A 76 3.15 11.23 14.02
N LYS A 77 4.00 10.54 13.27
CA LYS A 77 5.41 10.91 13.12
C LYS A 77 5.52 11.99 12.05
N ALA A 78 6.45 12.93 12.24
CA ALA A 78 6.68 14.03 11.30
C ALA A 78 7.13 13.57 9.90
N TYR A 79 7.62 12.33 9.77
CA TYR A 79 8.18 11.74 8.56
C TYR A 79 7.75 10.27 8.39
N SER A 80 7.80 9.78 7.15
CA SER A 80 7.63 8.36 6.83
C SER A 80 8.97 7.62 6.93
N THR A 81 8.95 6.40 7.45
CA THR A 81 10.13 5.51 7.50
C THR A 81 9.83 4.23 6.73
N ASP A 82 10.69 3.88 5.78
CA ASP A 82 10.74 2.55 5.16
C ASP A 82 12.03 1.85 5.58
N SER A 83 11.98 0.57 5.92
CA SER A 83 13.14 -0.14 6.46
C SER A 83 13.16 -1.64 6.14
N ASN A 84 14.36 -2.18 6.07
CA ASN A 84 14.64 -3.61 6.03
C ASN A 84 15.95 -3.90 6.80
N MET A 85 16.40 -5.16 6.84
CA MET A 85 17.62 -5.53 7.58
C MET A 85 18.90 -4.80 7.10
N LEU A 86 18.93 -4.30 5.86
CA LEU A 86 20.09 -3.60 5.30
C LEU A 86 20.12 -2.12 5.66
N GLY A 87 19.00 -1.54 6.10
CA GLY A 87 18.95 -0.13 6.47
C GLY A 87 17.52 0.42 6.53
N ALA A 88 17.44 1.69 6.93
CA ALA A 88 16.22 2.46 6.98
C ALA A 88 16.38 3.78 6.22
N THR A 89 15.34 4.16 5.50
CA THR A 89 15.22 5.45 4.83
C THR A 89 14.09 6.25 5.46
N HIS A 90 14.33 7.54 5.62
CA HIS A 90 13.36 8.50 6.13
C HIS A 90 13.00 9.44 4.99
N GLY A 91 11.73 9.49 4.61
CA GLY A 91 11.22 10.26 3.49
C GLY A 91 9.92 10.99 3.85
N SER A 92 9.54 11.94 2.99
CA SER A 92 8.32 12.79 3.06
C SER A 92 7.94 13.25 4.48
N GLU A 93 8.23 14.52 4.79
CA GLU A 93 7.49 15.22 5.84
C GLU A 93 6.09 15.61 5.33
N ARG A 94 5.08 15.56 6.21
CA ARG A 94 3.85 16.32 5.95
C ARG A 94 4.22 17.81 5.95
N SER A 95 4.33 18.43 4.79
CA SER A 95 4.04 19.85 4.69
C SER A 95 2.58 20.02 5.12
N GLY A 96 2.37 20.59 6.31
CA GLY A 96 1.04 20.98 6.76
C GLY A 96 0.39 21.82 5.67
N VAL A 97 -0.74 21.35 5.16
CA VAL A 97 -1.67 22.21 4.45
C VAL A 97 -2.34 23.04 5.55
N SER A 98 -1.93 24.30 5.63
CA SER A 98 -2.67 25.38 6.28
C SER A 98 -3.92 25.72 5.49
#